data_AF-A0A165P034-F1
#
_entry.id   AF-A0A165P034-F1
#
_cell.length_a   1.000
_cell.length_b   1.000
_cell.length_c   1.000
_cell.angle_alpha   90.00
_cell.angle_beta   90.00
_cell.angle_gamma   90.00
#
_symmetry.space_group_name_H-M   'P 1'
#
loop_
_entity.id
_entity.type
_entity.pdbx_description
1 polymer ?
#
loop_
_entity_poly.entity_id
_entity_poly.type
_entity_poly.pdbx_seq_one_letter_code
_entity_poly.pdbx_strand_id
1 'polypeptide(L)'
;MSSPVSVDGFVKPTPGAILLGSVLSAMFFGLTMIQNRRFYETCWDDSMRLKLFVALIGALNTAQMVTVTDCDWWRHVHNYRLQAASSTGSMVWALALGVGLTASIALMIQSFFALRVWIVCRNNRVITLSIAMLALLQLGKTSIFLQYLRAACEELARTV
;
A
#
# COMPACT_ATOMS: atom_id res chain seq x y z
N MET A 1 -32.35 0.03 -21.59
CA MET A 1 -31.05 -0.66 -21.45
C MET A 1 -29.99 0.31 -21.90
N SER A 2 -29.39 1.03 -20.96
CA SER A 2 -28.34 2.02 -21.19
C SER A 2 -27.03 1.30 -21.47
N SER A 3 -26.45 1.54 -22.64
CA SER A 3 -25.13 1.07 -23.04
C SER A 3 -24.08 1.48 -21.99
N PRO A 4 -23.13 0.60 -21.61
CA PRO A 4 -22.04 0.99 -20.74
C PRO A 4 -21.26 2.13 -21.40
N VAL A 5 -21.09 3.25 -20.69
CA VAL A 5 -20.26 4.37 -21.12
C VAL A 5 -18.83 3.85 -21.26
N SER A 6 -18.34 3.72 -22.49
CA SER A 6 -16.96 3.35 -22.81
C SER A 6 -16.01 4.47 -22.39
N VAL A 7 -15.60 4.46 -21.12
CA VAL A 7 -14.57 5.34 -20.54
C VAL A 7 -13.17 5.10 -21.13
N ASP A 8 -13.01 4.04 -21.93
CA ASP A 8 -11.76 3.64 -22.57
C ASP A 8 -11.22 4.67 -23.59
N GLY A 9 -12.08 5.58 -24.08
CA GLY A 9 -11.66 6.69 -24.95
C GLY A 9 -11.13 7.92 -24.21
N PHE A 10 -11.50 8.10 -22.93
CA PHE A 10 -11.23 9.34 -22.19
C PHE A 10 -9.96 9.25 -21.33
N VAL A 11 -9.64 8.08 -20.80
CA VAL A 11 -8.43 7.87 -19.98
C VAL A 11 -7.57 6.80 -20.60
N LYS A 12 -6.68 7.21 -21.52
CA LYS A 12 -5.57 6.34 -21.91
C LYS A 12 -4.67 6.16 -20.68
N PRO A 13 -4.40 4.94 -20.21
CA PRO A 13 -3.43 4.71 -19.14
C PRO A 13 -2.05 5.13 -19.64
N THR A 14 -1.70 6.39 -19.38
CA THR A 14 -0.41 6.96 -19.74
C THR A 14 0.64 6.44 -18.76
N PRO A 15 1.78 5.90 -19.25
CA PRO A 15 2.89 5.46 -18.40
C PRO A 15 3.33 6.53 -17.39
N GLY A 16 3.23 7.82 -17.76
CA GLY A 16 3.58 8.94 -16.89
C GLY A 16 2.71 9.10 -15.65
N ALA A 17 1.47 8.58 -15.63
CA ALA A 17 0.62 8.68 -14.44
C ALA A 17 1.13 7.81 -13.29
N ILE A 18 1.71 6.65 -13.59
CA ILE A 18 2.32 5.75 -12.60
C ILE A 18 3.58 6.39 -12.02
N LEU A 19 4.41 7.01 -12.87
CA LEU A 19 5.62 7.72 -12.44
C LEU A 19 5.28 8.95 -11.57
N LEU A 20 4.20 9.67 -11.88
CA LEU A 20 3.73 10.74 -11.01
C LEU A 20 3.25 10.20 -9.64
N GLY A 21 2.58 9.04 -9.66
CA GLY A 21 2.16 8.33 -8.45
C GLY A 21 3.33 7.85 -7.59
N SER A 22 4.42 7.37 -8.20
CA SER A 22 5.61 6.94 -7.47
C SER A 22 6.33 8.11 -6.80
N VAL A 23 6.40 9.29 -7.46
CA VAL A 23 6.93 10.53 -6.88
C VAL A 23 6.11 10.98 -5.68
N LEU A 24 4.77 10.97 -5.80
CA LEU A 24 3.89 11.30 -4.67
C LEU A 24 4.08 10.30 -3.52
N SER A 25 4.19 9.00 -3.81
CA SER A 25 4.48 7.98 -2.81
C SER A 25 5.81 8.24 -2.09
N ALA A 26 6.85 8.66 -2.82
CA ALA A 26 8.14 9.03 -2.25
C ALA A 26 8.04 10.22 -1.28
N MET A 27 7.21 11.22 -1.60
CA MET A 27 6.96 12.35 -0.70
C MET A 27 6.29 11.90 0.60
N PHE A 28 5.28 11.04 0.52
CA PHE A 28 4.62 10.48 1.70
C PHE A 28 5.58 9.61 2.52
N PHE A 29 6.45 8.85 1.86
CA PHE A 29 7.51 8.09 2.54
C PHE A 29 8.44 9.01 3.35
N GLY A 30 8.84 10.16 2.80
CA GLY A 30 9.60 11.19 3.50
C GLY A 30 8.88 11.73 4.74
N LEU A 31 7.58 12.00 4.64
CA LEU A 31 6.75 12.42 5.77
C LEU A 31 6.72 11.35 6.88
N THR A 32 6.55 10.09 6.52
CA THR A 32 6.55 8.98 7.49
C THR A 32 7.90 8.86 8.21
N MET A 33 9.03 9.07 7.51
CA MET A 33 10.35 9.04 8.13
C MET A 33 10.57 10.20 9.11
N ILE A 34 10.07 11.39 8.80
CA ILE A 34 10.11 12.54 9.72
C ILE A 34 9.25 12.25 10.97
N GLN A 35 8.04 11.70 10.79
CA GLN A 35 7.17 11.30 11.89
C GLN A 35 7.85 10.26 12.80
N ASN A 36 8.49 9.25 12.18
CA ASN A 36 9.24 8.22 12.87
C ASN A 36 10.38 8.80 13.72
N ARG A 37 11.18 9.70 13.12
CA ARG A 37 12.29 10.36 13.82
C ARG A 37 11.80 11.22 14.99
N ARG A 38 10.74 12.02 14.80
CA ARG A 38 10.16 12.85 15.86
C ARG A 38 9.64 12.04 17.03
N PHE A 39 9.14 10.82 16.77
CA PHE A 39 8.74 9.90 17.82
C PHE A 39 9.93 9.48 18.69
N TYR A 40 11.08 9.12 18.10
CA TYR A 40 12.29 8.78 18.86
C TYR A 40 12.86 9.96 19.66
N GLU A 41 12.75 11.18 19.13
CA GLU A 41 13.22 12.40 19.82
C GLU A 41 12.33 12.77 21.02
N THR A 42 11.02 12.60 20.92
CA THR A 42 10.06 13.01 21.97
C THR A 42 9.86 11.93 23.04
N CYS A 43 9.97 10.65 22.69
CA CYS A 43 9.66 9.52 23.55
C CYS A 43 10.92 8.71 23.91
N TRP A 44 11.98 9.41 24.36
CA TRP A 44 13.28 8.78 24.66
C TRP A 44 13.20 7.74 25.79
N ASP A 45 12.35 7.94 26.80
CA ASP A 45 12.23 7.07 27.98
C ASP A 45 11.12 6.00 27.86
N ASP A 46 10.49 5.91 26.68
CA ASP A 46 9.33 5.06 26.47
C ASP A 46 9.72 3.59 26.17
N SER A 47 8.81 2.66 26.43
CA SER A 47 9.07 1.22 26.44
C SER A 47 9.71 0.68 25.16
N MET A 48 10.77 -0.15 25.29
CA MET A 48 11.54 -0.75 24.17
C MET A 48 10.65 -1.43 23.10
N ARG A 49 9.54 -2.03 23.53
CA ARG A 49 8.55 -2.66 22.64
C ARG A 49 7.95 -1.68 21.63
N LEU A 50 7.69 -0.44 22.06
CA LEU A 50 7.13 0.59 21.20
C LEU A 50 8.16 1.10 20.19
N LYS A 51 9.42 1.26 20.62
CA LYS A 51 10.54 1.60 19.74
C LYS A 51 10.76 0.54 18.66
N LEU A 52 10.68 -0.75 19.01
CA LEU A 52 10.81 -1.85 18.05
C LEU A 52 9.63 -1.89 17.07
N PHE A 53 8.40 -1.66 17.56
CA PHE A 53 7.20 -1.61 16.73
C PHE A 53 7.26 -0.50 15.68
N VAL A 54 7.69 0.68 16.10
CA VAL A 54 7.84 1.85 15.22
C VAL A 54 8.97 1.63 14.19
N ALA A 55 10.08 1.01 14.59
CA ALA A 55 11.14 0.58 13.66
C ALA A 55 10.64 -0.43 12.63
N LEU A 56 9.82 -1.40 13.06
CA LEU A 56 9.24 -2.42 12.19
C LEU A 56 8.30 -1.81 11.14
N ILE A 57 7.47 -0.84 11.54
CA ILE A 57 6.64 -0.07 10.59
C ILE A 57 7.53 0.68 9.59
N GLY A 58 8.60 1.33 10.04
CA GLY A 58 9.55 2.01 9.17
C GLY A 58 10.21 1.06 8.16
N ALA A 59 10.57 -0.15 8.58
CA ALA A 59 11.12 -1.18 7.72
C ALA A 59 10.11 -1.68 6.67
N LEU A 60 8.86 -1.95 7.09
CA LEU A 60 7.77 -2.33 6.18
C LEU A 60 7.47 -1.24 5.16
N ASN A 61 7.45 0.02 5.58
CA ASN A 61 7.23 1.18 4.69
C ASN A 61 8.36 1.33 3.67
N THR A 62 9.60 1.05 4.08
CA THR A 62 10.75 1.02 3.16
C THR A 62 10.62 -0.12 2.15
N ALA A 63 10.22 -1.32 2.60
CA ALA A 63 10.00 -2.46 1.70
C ALA A 63 8.91 -2.16 0.65
N GLN A 64 7.83 -1.48 1.06
CA GLN A 64 6.78 -1.03 0.15
C GLN A 64 7.33 -0.05 -0.89
N MET A 65 8.15 0.92 -0.47
CA MET A 65 8.75 1.90 -1.38
C MET A 65 9.73 1.27 -2.38
N VAL A 66 10.51 0.27 -1.94
CA VAL A 66 11.38 -0.52 -2.82
C VAL A 66 10.56 -1.25 -3.88
N THR A 67 9.43 -1.84 -3.48
CA THR A 67 8.54 -2.57 -4.39
C THR A 67 7.92 -1.65 -5.45
N VAL A 68 7.53 -0.42 -5.07
CA VAL A 68 7.05 0.60 -6.02
C VAL A 68 8.15 1.03 -6.99
N THR A 69 9.37 1.21 -6.48
CA THR A 69 10.52 1.60 -7.31
C THR A 69 10.91 0.50 -8.31
N ASP A 70 10.86 -0.77 -7.89
CA ASP A 70 11.11 -1.92 -8.77
C ASP A 70 10.05 -2.03 -9.87
N CYS A 71 8.77 -1.80 -9.55
CA CYS A 71 7.69 -1.73 -10.53
C CYS A 71 7.93 -0.64 -11.60
N ASP A 72 8.40 0.52 -11.17
CA ASP A 72 8.67 1.66 -12.04
C ASP A 72 9.89 1.39 -12.94
N TRP A 73 10.96 0.83 -12.36
CA TRP A 73 12.17 0.42 -13.07
C TRP A 73 11.86 -0.63 -14.15
N TRP A 74 11.11 -1.68 -13.83
CA TRP A 74 10.73 -2.71 -14.80
C TRP A 74 9.89 -2.18 -15.96
N ARG A 75 8.98 -1.23 -15.70
CA ARG A 75 8.18 -0.60 -16.75
C ARG A 75 9.00 0.36 -17.61
N HIS A 76 9.83 1.19 -17.00
CA HIS A 76 10.53 2.27 -17.71
C HIS A 76 11.89 1.87 -18.28
N VAL A 77 12.60 0.89 -17.74
CA VAL A 77 13.93 0.52 -18.23
C VAL A 77 13.87 -0.74 -19.07
N HIS A 78 13.21 -1.79 -18.56
CA HIS A 78 13.22 -3.09 -19.24
C HIS A 78 12.24 -3.14 -20.42
N ASN A 79 11.07 -2.49 -20.31
CA ASN A 79 10.01 -2.54 -21.33
C ASN A 79 9.87 -1.25 -22.16
N TYR A 80 10.93 -0.45 -22.30
CA TYR A 80 10.84 0.88 -22.94
C TYR A 80 10.52 0.84 -24.45
N ARG A 81 10.77 -0.29 -25.12
CA ARG A 81 10.66 -0.42 -26.59
C ARG A 81 9.67 -1.47 -27.09
N LEU A 82 9.12 -2.30 -26.21
CA LEU A 82 8.18 -3.34 -26.59
C LEU A 82 6.93 -3.19 -25.73
N GLN A 83 5.85 -2.67 -26.33
CA GLN A 83 4.49 -2.71 -25.76
C GLN A 83 3.94 -4.16 -25.69
N ALA A 84 4.79 -5.16 -25.51
CA ALA A 84 4.38 -6.55 -25.51
C ALA A 84 4.01 -6.98 -24.08
N ALA A 85 2.77 -7.43 -23.97
CA ALA A 85 2.11 -8.02 -22.82
C ALA A 85 2.82 -9.25 -22.19
N SER A 86 4.00 -9.64 -22.65
CA SER A 86 4.68 -10.89 -22.31
C SER A 86 5.48 -10.87 -21.00
N SER A 87 5.73 -9.71 -20.38
CA SER A 87 6.48 -9.58 -19.13
C SER A 87 5.63 -9.13 -17.93
N THR A 88 4.31 -9.33 -18.01
CA THR A 88 3.36 -8.86 -16.98
C THR A 88 3.50 -9.61 -15.64
N GLY A 89 4.03 -10.84 -15.66
CA GLY A 89 4.14 -11.69 -14.47
C GLY A 89 4.96 -11.08 -13.33
N SER A 90 6.17 -10.60 -13.60
CA SER A 90 7.04 -10.03 -12.54
C SER A 90 6.43 -8.77 -11.91
N MET A 91 5.80 -7.95 -12.76
CA MET A 91 5.12 -6.73 -12.31
C MET A 91 3.91 -7.01 -11.42
N VAL A 92 3.13 -8.03 -11.75
CA VAL A 92 1.96 -8.45 -10.97
C VAL A 92 2.38 -8.87 -9.56
N TRP A 93 3.50 -9.57 -9.42
CA TRP A 93 4.03 -9.99 -8.11
C TRP A 93 4.47 -8.81 -7.25
N ALA A 94 5.22 -7.87 -7.81
CA ALA A 94 5.63 -6.67 -7.08
C ALA A 94 4.41 -5.83 -6.65
N LEU A 95 3.42 -5.63 -7.52
CA LEU A 95 2.17 -4.95 -7.14
C LEU A 95 1.42 -5.67 -6.01
N ALA A 96 1.31 -7.01 -6.07
CA ALA A 96 0.68 -7.81 -5.02
C ALA A 96 1.36 -7.60 -3.66
N LEU A 97 2.69 -7.68 -3.65
CA LEU A 97 3.50 -7.48 -2.46
C LEU A 97 3.36 -6.05 -1.92
N GLY A 98 3.40 -5.04 -2.79
CA GLY A 98 3.24 -3.63 -2.39
C GLY A 98 1.89 -3.37 -1.72
N VAL A 99 0.80 -3.93 -2.26
CA VAL A 99 -0.54 -3.82 -1.66
C VAL A 99 -0.61 -4.56 -0.32
N GLY A 100 -0.06 -5.77 -0.24
CA GLY A 100 0.01 -6.54 1.00
C GLY A 100 0.78 -5.81 2.11
N LEU A 101 1.92 -5.21 1.78
CA LEU A 101 2.73 -4.40 2.70
C LEU A 101 1.98 -3.14 3.15
N THR A 102 1.28 -2.47 2.24
CA THR A 102 0.49 -1.28 2.60
C THR A 102 -0.66 -1.64 3.56
N ALA A 103 -1.32 -2.77 3.33
CA ALA A 103 -2.39 -3.26 4.20
C ALA A 103 -1.86 -3.66 5.59
N SER A 104 -0.70 -4.33 5.67
CA SER A 104 -0.11 -4.72 6.95
C SER A 104 0.31 -3.51 7.78
N ILE A 105 0.93 -2.50 7.15
CA ILE A 105 1.26 -1.22 7.79
C ILE A 105 0.00 -0.55 8.34
N ALA A 106 -1.08 -0.49 7.54
CA ALA A 106 -2.33 0.13 7.97
C ALA A 106 -2.93 -0.57 9.19
N LEU A 107 -2.93 -1.92 9.24
CA LEU A 107 -3.43 -2.68 10.39
C LEU A 107 -2.58 -2.45 11.64
N MET A 108 -1.25 -2.39 11.50
CA MET A 108 -0.36 -2.09 12.61
C MET A 108 -0.63 -0.68 13.16
N ILE A 109 -0.70 0.33 12.31
CA ILE A 109 -0.97 1.71 12.74
C ILE A 109 -2.34 1.82 13.41
N GLN A 110 -3.37 1.22 12.82
CA GLN A 110 -4.73 1.24 13.35
C GLN A 110 -4.82 0.56 14.71
N SER A 111 -4.25 -0.64 14.86
CA SER A 111 -4.25 -1.34 16.15
C SER A 111 -3.54 -0.54 17.24
N PHE A 112 -2.41 0.09 16.92
CA PHE A 112 -1.70 0.96 17.87
C PHE A 112 -2.52 2.20 18.25
N PHE A 113 -3.15 2.85 17.27
CA PHE A 113 -4.00 4.01 17.51
C PHE A 113 -5.22 3.63 18.37
N ALA A 114 -5.83 2.46 18.14
CA ALA A 114 -6.93 1.95 18.95
C ALA A 114 -6.54 1.74 20.41
N LEU A 115 -5.37 1.15 20.67
CA LEU A 115 -4.84 0.95 22.02
C LEU A 115 -4.57 2.28 22.74
N ARG A 116 -3.91 3.23 22.07
CA ARG A 116 -3.63 4.56 22.65
C ARG A 116 -4.91 5.33 22.94
N VAL A 117 -5.88 5.33 22.03
CA VAL A 117 -7.20 5.95 22.23
C VAL A 117 -7.95 5.32 23.38
N TRP A 118 -7.96 3.98 23.49
CA TRP A 118 -8.65 3.28 24.58
C TRP A 118 -8.15 3.73 25.96
N ILE A 119 -6.83 3.91 26.09
CA ILE A 119 -6.19 4.35 27.33
C ILE A 119 -6.54 5.82 27.63
N VAL A 120 -6.52 6.70 26.62
CA VAL A 120 -6.74 8.15 26.80
C VAL A 120 -8.23 8.50 27.03
N CYS A 121 -9.14 7.80 26.34
CA CYS A 121 -10.57 8.17 26.33
C CYS A 121 -11.41 7.48 27.42
N ARG A 122 -10.81 6.80 28.40
CA ARG A 122 -11.51 6.18 29.55
C ARG A 122 -12.83 5.48 29.15
N ASN A 123 -12.75 4.51 28.23
CA ASN A 123 -13.86 3.66 27.74
C ASN A 123 -14.82 4.25 26.68
N ASN A 124 -14.46 5.33 25.96
CA ASN A 124 -15.32 5.85 24.88
C ASN A 124 -15.26 4.97 23.60
N ARG A 125 -16.28 4.12 23.42
CA ARG A 125 -16.34 3.05 22.38
C ARG A 125 -16.38 3.55 20.94
N VAL A 126 -16.78 4.80 20.68
CA VAL A 126 -17.01 5.32 19.33
C VAL A 126 -15.75 5.34 18.47
N ILE A 127 -14.61 5.72 19.06
CA ILE A 127 -13.35 5.85 18.33
C ILE A 127 -12.72 4.47 18.08
N THR A 128 -12.80 3.55 19.06
CA THR A 128 -12.36 2.15 18.88
C THR A 128 -13.15 1.44 17.78
N LEU A 129 -14.46 1.70 17.71
CA LEU A 129 -15.33 1.12 16.68
C LEU A 129 -15.02 1.68 15.29
N SER A 130 -14.68 2.97 15.20
CA SER A 130 -14.25 3.60 13.95
C SER A 130 -12.97 2.96 13.39
N ILE A 131 -12.02 2.64 14.27
CA ILE A 131 -10.75 2.03 13.90
C ILE A 131 -10.95 0.56 13.50
N ALA A 132 -11.80 -0.18 14.22
CA ALA A 132 -12.17 -1.54 13.86
C ALA A 132 -12.87 -1.60 12.49
N MET A 133 -13.77 -0.65 12.20
CA MET A 133 -14.42 -0.51 10.88
C MET A 133 -13.40 -0.22 9.78
N LEU A 134 -12.45 0.69 10.03
CA LEU A 134 -11.37 0.98 9.09
C LEU A 134 -10.47 -0.24 8.82
N ALA A 135 -10.18 -1.05 9.83
CA ALA A 135 -9.42 -2.29 9.67
C ALA A 135 -10.17 -3.32 8.83
N LEU A 136 -11.49 -3.49 9.08
CA LEU A 136 -12.34 -4.38 8.30
C LEU A 136 -12.46 -3.95 6.84
N LEU A 137 -12.59 -2.64 6.59
CA LEU A 137 -12.61 -2.09 5.23
C LEU A 137 -11.28 -2.32 4.49
N GLN A 138 -10.15 -2.21 5.18
CA GLN A 138 -8.83 -2.47 4.58
C GLN A 138 -8.63 -3.95 4.24
N LEU A 139 -9.07 -4.85 5.12
CA LEU A 139 -9.07 -6.29 4.85
C LEU A 139 -9.95 -6.62 3.65
N GLY A 140 -11.15 -6.02 3.57
CA GLY A 140 -12.06 -6.19 2.43
C GLY A 140 -11.47 -5.72 1.10
N LYS A 141 -10.83 -4.55 1.08
CA LYS A 141 -10.17 -4.05 -0.14
C LYS A 141 -9.04 -4.98 -0.59
N THR A 142 -8.22 -5.43 0.36
CA THR A 142 -7.06 -6.28 0.05
C THR A 142 -7.50 -7.66 -0.44
N SER A 143 -8.51 -8.26 0.18
CA SER A 143 -9.04 -9.57 -0.24
C SER A 143 -9.68 -9.51 -1.62
N ILE A 144 -10.45 -8.46 -1.91
CA ILE A 144 -11.04 -8.23 -3.24
C ILE A 144 -9.93 -8.06 -4.29
N PHE A 145 -8.92 -7.21 -4.01
CA PHE A 145 -7.80 -7.02 -4.92
C PHE A 145 -7.03 -8.33 -5.20
N LEU A 146 -6.80 -9.16 -4.19
CA LEU A 146 -6.16 -10.47 -4.37
C LEU A 146 -7.01 -11.43 -5.20
N GLN A 147 -8.34 -11.39 -5.08
CA GLN A 147 -9.24 -12.18 -5.92
C GLN A 147 -9.15 -11.75 -7.39
N TYR A 148 -9.17 -10.44 -7.65
CA TYR A 148 -8.98 -9.91 -9.00
C TYR A 148 -7.61 -10.27 -9.57
N LEU A 149 -6.56 -10.19 -8.76
CA LEU A 149 -5.21 -10.52 -9.19
C LEU A 149 -5.05 -12.00 -9.51
N ARG A 150 -5.67 -12.89 -8.72
CA ARG A 150 -5.71 -14.33 -9.02
C ARG A 150 -6.43 -14.59 -10.34
N ALA A 151 -7.59 -13.98 -10.55
CA ALA A 151 -8.33 -14.12 -11.80
C ALA A 151 -7.52 -13.64 -13.01
N ALA A 152 -6.86 -12.48 -12.91
CA ALA A 152 -6.00 -11.95 -13.96
C ALA A 152 -4.78 -12.84 -14.23
N CYS A 153 -4.18 -13.44 -13.20
CA CYS A 153 -3.05 -14.34 -13.35
C CYS A 153 -3.45 -15.66 -14.03
N GLU A 154 -4.63 -16.21 -13.71
CA GLU A 154 -5.18 -17.40 -14.38
C GLU A 154 -5.50 -17.16 -15.85
N GLU A 155 -5.95 -15.95 -16.19
CA GLU A 155 -6.25 -15.56 -17.57
C GLU A 155 -4.96 -15.39 -18.39
N LEU A 156 -3.93 -14.76 -17.82
CA LEU A 156 -2.59 -14.68 -18.42
C LEU A 156 -1.95 -16.05 -18.64
N ALA A 157 -2.08 -16.96 -17.67
CA ALA A 157 -1.57 -18.33 -17.77
C ALA A 157 -2.29 -19.18 -18.82
N ARG A 158 -3.52 -18.81 -19.21
CA ARG A 158 -4.26 -19.47 -20.30
C ARG A 158 -3.89 -18.94 -21.69
N THR A 159 -3.30 -17.75 -21.77
CA THR A 159 -2.93 -17.10 -23.04
C THR A 159 -1.49 -17.34 -23.50
N VAL A 160 -0.65 -17.91 -22.63
CA VAL A 160 0.73 -18.36 -22.91
C VAL A 160 0.73 -19.86 -23.13
#